data_AF-A0A2W6CIC9-F1
#
_entry.id   AF-A0A2W6CIC9-F1
#
_cell.length_a   1.000
_cell.length_b   1.000
_cell.length_c   1.000
_cell.angle_alpha   90.00
_cell.angle_beta   90.00
_cell.angle_gamma   90.00
#
_symmetry.space_group_name_H-M   'P 1'
#
loop_
_entity.id
_entity.type
_entity.pdbx_description
1 polymer ?
#
loop_
_entity_poly.entity_id
_entity_poly.type
_entity_poly.pdbx_seq_one_letter_code
_entity_poly.pdbx_strand_id
1 'polypeptide(L)'
;MSVDNSDELLHTVLPSALEVLTAWNIAETEADPSVFCQAMDRVIGDLAAAQDTLRGLAEMMFGLSSLSGILLDELADVTDRSRGEVLHAVHLRYLDPRV
;
A
#
# COMPACT_ATOMS: atom_id res chain seq x y z
N MET A 1 21.09 9.82 11.99
CA MET A 1 19.61 9.88 12.00
C MET A 1 19.13 8.77 11.09
N SER A 2 18.26 7.82 11.42
CA SER A 2 17.84 7.19 12.68
C SER A 2 17.08 5.96 12.17
N VAL A 3 17.72 4.78 12.11
CA VAL A 3 17.04 3.56 11.62
C VAL A 3 15.82 3.26 12.51
N ASP A 4 15.94 3.56 13.81
CA ASP A 4 14.85 3.48 14.79
C ASP A 4 13.63 4.36 14.45
N ASN A 5 13.80 5.47 13.72
CA ASN A 5 12.68 6.34 13.36
C ASN A 5 11.89 5.78 12.16
N SER A 6 12.54 5.01 11.28
CA SER A 6 11.88 4.43 10.11
C SER A 6 10.94 3.29 10.50
N ASP A 7 11.34 2.42 11.42
CA ASP A 7 10.51 1.32 11.88
C ASP A 7 9.30 1.81 12.69
N GLU A 8 9.49 2.81 13.57
CA GLU A 8 8.38 3.44 14.30
C GLU A 8 7.36 4.11 13.36
N LEU A 9 7.84 4.78 12.31
CA LEU A 9 6.95 5.36 11.29
C LEU A 9 6.20 4.27 10.52
N LEU A 10 6.87 3.18 10.14
CA LEU A 10 6.22 2.05 9.49
C LEU A 10 5.14 1.41 10.36
N HIS A 11 5.40 1.19 11.65
CA HIS A 11 4.41 0.67 12.59
C HIS A 11 3.18 1.56 12.73
N THR A 12 3.34 2.87 12.50
CA THR A 12 2.23 3.83 12.54
C THR A 12 1.36 3.77 11.29
N VAL A 13 1.97 3.65 10.10
CA VAL A 13 1.23 3.77 8.82
C VAL A 13 0.80 2.44 8.20
N LEU A 14 1.49 1.33 8.53
CA LEU A 14 1.20 0.02 7.96
C LEU A 14 -0.19 -0.53 8.33
N PRO A 15 -0.74 -0.34 9.55
CA PRO A 15 -2.08 -0.83 9.87
C PRO A 15 -3.15 -0.30 8.90
N SER A 16 -3.17 1.01 8.65
CA SER A 16 -4.11 1.63 7.71
C SER A 16 -3.88 1.18 6.26
N ALA A 17 -2.62 1.02 5.86
CA ALA A 17 -2.29 0.52 4.52
C ALA A 17 -2.74 -0.94 4.30
N LEU A 18 -2.53 -1.80 5.30
CA LEU A 18 -2.96 -3.20 5.29
C LEU A 18 -4.48 -3.31 5.25
N GLU A 19 -5.18 -2.46 6.00
CA GLU A 19 -6.64 -2.40 5.97
C GLU A 19 -7.16 -2.09 4.57
N VAL A 20 -6.62 -1.04 3.92
CA VAL A 20 -7.01 -0.65 2.56
C VAL A 20 -6.71 -1.76 1.56
N LEU A 21 -5.53 -2.38 1.64
CA LEU A 21 -5.17 -3.47 0.73
C LEU A 21 -6.05 -4.73 0.96
N THR A 22 -6.39 -5.03 2.20
CA THR A 22 -7.29 -6.14 2.53
C THR A 22 -8.69 -5.89 1.99
N ALA A 23 -9.20 -4.66 2.15
CA ALA A 23 -10.49 -4.25 1.61
C ALA A 23 -10.50 -4.28 0.07
N TRP A 24 -9.39 -3.89 -0.57
CA TRP A 24 -9.21 -4.05 -2.02
C TRP A 24 -9.29 -5.52 -2.46
N ASN A 25 -8.57 -6.41 -1.78
CA ASN A 25 -8.60 -7.84 -2.09
C ASN A 25 -10.01 -8.44 -1.91
N ILE A 26 -10.75 -8.05 -0.87
CA ILE A 26 -12.15 -8.46 -0.68
C ILE A 26 -13.02 -7.92 -1.83
N ALA A 27 -12.87 -6.64 -2.18
CA ALA A 27 -13.63 -6.03 -3.27
C ALA A 27 -13.39 -6.75 -4.62
N GLU A 28 -12.16 -7.15 -4.93
CA GLU A 28 -11.84 -7.93 -6.14
C GLU A 28 -12.39 -9.36 -6.07
N THR A 29 -12.25 -10.04 -4.94
CA THR A 29 -12.62 -11.45 -4.79
C THR A 29 -14.13 -11.68 -4.65
N GLU A 30 -14.84 -10.76 -3.99
CA GLU A 30 -16.28 -10.81 -3.76
C GLU A 30 -17.09 -9.93 -4.74
N ALA A 31 -16.41 -9.19 -5.62
CA ALA A 31 -17.00 -8.23 -6.56
C ALA A 31 -17.88 -7.16 -5.88
N ASP A 32 -17.51 -6.74 -4.66
CA ASP A 32 -18.16 -5.67 -3.90
C ASP A 32 -17.22 -4.46 -3.72
N PRO A 33 -17.30 -3.45 -4.60
CA PRO A 33 -16.49 -2.23 -4.49
C PRO A 33 -16.78 -1.41 -3.23
N SER A 34 -17.93 -1.61 -2.57
CA SER A 34 -18.32 -0.80 -1.42
C SER A 34 -17.42 -1.05 -0.21
N VAL A 35 -16.87 -2.26 -0.06
CA VAL A 35 -15.93 -2.63 1.01
C VAL A 35 -14.66 -1.78 0.94
N PHE A 36 -14.12 -1.58 -0.28
CA PHE A 36 -12.97 -0.72 -0.50
C PHE A 36 -13.28 0.74 -0.16
N CYS A 37 -14.41 1.27 -0.66
CA CYS A 37 -14.80 2.66 -0.38
C CYS A 37 -14.98 2.92 1.12
N GLN A 38 -15.63 2.00 1.86
CA GLN A 38 -15.83 2.13 3.29
C GLN A 38 -14.51 2.12 4.08
N ALA A 39 -13.55 1.27 3.68
CA ALA A 39 -12.23 1.25 4.28
C ALA A 39 -11.47 2.56 4.02
N MET A 40 -11.50 3.06 2.79
CA MET A 40 -10.89 4.35 2.44
C MET A 40 -11.50 5.51 3.23
N ASP A 41 -12.83 5.60 3.30
CA ASP A 41 -13.52 6.65 4.04
C ASP A 41 -13.19 6.62 5.54
N ARG A 42 -13.09 5.41 6.11
CA ARG A 42 -12.71 5.23 7.52
C ARG A 42 -11.26 5.65 7.77
N VAL A 43 -10.31 5.16 6.98
CA VAL A 43 -8.89 5.52 7.12
C VAL A 43 -8.68 7.02 6.93
N ILE A 44 -9.29 7.63 5.91
CA ILE A 44 -9.22 9.07 5.69
C ILE A 44 -9.88 9.82 6.85
N GLY A 45 -11.02 9.35 7.36
CA GLY A 45 -11.72 9.93 8.50
C GLY A 45 -10.89 9.91 9.79
N ASP A 46 -10.29 8.76 10.12
CA ASP A 46 -9.44 8.56 11.28
C ASP A 46 -8.17 9.43 11.21
N LEU A 47 -7.59 9.56 10.02
CA LEU A 47 -6.41 10.39 9.79
C LEU A 47 -6.75 11.89 9.74
N ALA A 48 -7.92 12.28 9.21
CA ALA A 48 -8.37 13.67 9.17
C ALA A 48 -8.81 14.19 10.55
N ALA A 49 -9.29 13.31 11.44
CA ALA A 49 -9.59 13.65 12.82
C ALA A 49 -8.36 14.13 13.61
N ALA A 50 -7.14 13.84 13.12
CA ALA A 50 -5.86 14.27 13.69
C ALA A 50 -5.46 15.73 13.38
N GLN A 51 -6.39 16.55 12.88
CA GLN A 51 -6.27 18.01 12.59
C GLN A 51 -5.63 18.41 11.24
N ASP A 52 -5.13 17.49 10.43
CA ASP A 52 -4.59 17.82 9.10
C ASP A 52 -4.88 16.73 8.07
N THR A 53 -5.86 16.97 7.20
CA THR A 53 -6.27 16.07 6.12
C THR A 53 -5.13 15.80 5.12
N LEU A 54 -4.28 16.79 4.82
CA LEU A 54 -3.18 16.60 3.88
C LEU A 54 -2.10 15.71 4.47
N ARG A 55 -1.82 15.88 5.77
CA ARG A 55 -0.94 14.99 6.51
C ARG A 55 -1.47 13.57 6.53
N GLY A 56 -2.76 13.38 6.82
CA GLY A 56 -3.40 12.07 6.80
C GLY A 56 -3.28 11.37 5.44
N LEU A 57 -3.57 12.09 4.36
CA LEU A 57 -3.38 11.57 3.00
C LEU A 57 -1.90 11.19 2.74
N ALA A 58 -0.95 12.02 3.18
CA ALA A 58 0.47 11.73 3.02
C ALA A 58 0.90 10.48 3.80
N GLU A 59 0.44 10.31 5.03
CA GLU A 59 0.69 9.12 5.87
C GLU A 59 0.09 7.85 5.23
N MET A 60 -1.13 7.94 4.69
CA MET A 60 -1.76 6.84 3.95
C MET A 60 -0.95 6.47 2.69
N MET A 61 -0.59 7.45 1.86
CA MET A 61 0.22 7.21 0.66
C MET A 61 1.59 6.61 1.01
N PHE A 62 2.22 7.10 2.08
CA PHE A 62 3.48 6.56 2.58
C PHE A 62 3.33 5.12 3.06
N GLY A 63 2.27 4.80 3.79
CA GLY A 63 1.96 3.44 4.22
C GLY A 63 1.72 2.48 3.04
N LEU A 64 0.92 2.88 2.05
CA LEU A 64 0.67 2.07 0.84
C LEU A 64 1.94 1.85 0.02
N SER A 65 2.79 2.89 -0.10
CA SER A 65 4.08 2.77 -0.80
C SER A 65 5.03 1.83 -0.08
N SER A 66 5.07 1.91 1.25
CA SER A 66 5.90 1.04 2.09
C SER A 66 5.43 -0.41 2.03
N LEU A 67 4.12 -0.64 2.13
CA LEU A 67 3.51 -1.96 1.99
C LEU A 67 3.78 -2.57 0.60
N SER A 68 3.69 -1.76 -0.46
CA SER A 68 4.05 -2.20 -1.81
C SER A 68 5.52 -2.61 -1.92
N GLY A 69 6.41 -1.90 -1.22
CA GLY A 69 7.82 -2.26 -1.11
C GLY A 69 8.04 -3.61 -0.41
N ILE A 70 7.38 -3.83 0.72
CA ILE A 70 7.43 -5.10 1.49
C ILE A 70 6.93 -6.25 0.63
N LEU A 71 5.75 -6.11 0.00
CA LEU A 71 5.18 -7.14 -0.86
C LEU A 71 6.06 -7.44 -2.08
N LEU A 72 6.74 -6.43 -2.61
CA LEU A 72 7.68 -6.62 -3.71
C LEU A 72 8.92 -7.40 -3.28
N ASP A 73 9.43 -7.17 -2.07
CA ASP A 73 10.56 -7.91 -1.51
C ASP A 73 10.16 -9.37 -1.21
N GLU A 74 8.99 -9.60 -0.63
CA GLU A 74 8.43 -10.95 -0.42
C GLU A 74 8.22 -11.68 -1.76
N LEU A 75 7.69 -10.98 -2.78
CA LEU A 75 7.47 -11.57 -4.11
C LEU A 75 8.80 -11.90 -4.81
N ALA A 76 9.81 -11.06 -4.65
CA ALA A 76 11.15 -11.30 -5.16
C ALA A 76 11.76 -12.57 -4.54
N ASP A 77 11.65 -12.72 -3.22
CA ASP A 77 12.15 -13.89 -2.49
C ASP A 77 11.45 -15.19 -2.94
N VAL A 78 10.11 -15.23 -2.97
CA VAL A 78 9.38 -16.45 -3.35
C VAL A 78 9.51 -16.82 -4.82
N THR A 79 9.91 -15.88 -5.69
CA THR A 79 10.12 -16.15 -7.13
C THR A 79 11.57 -16.38 -7.52
N ASP A 80 12.53 -16.28 -6.57
CA ASP A 80 13.97 -16.30 -6.84
C ASP A 80 14.38 -15.28 -7.93
N ARG A 81 13.77 -14.09 -7.87
CA ARG A 81 14.03 -12.97 -8.79
C ARG A 81 14.51 -11.77 -7.99
N SER A 82 15.27 -10.90 -8.63
CA SER A 82 15.56 -9.60 -8.02
C SER A 82 14.32 -8.71 -7.99
N ARG A 83 14.24 -7.84 -6.97
CA ARG A 83 13.23 -6.79 -6.84
C ARG A 83 13.03 -5.99 -8.15
N GLY A 84 14.14 -5.68 -8.83
CA GLY A 84 14.14 -4.93 -10.09
C GLY A 84 13.49 -5.71 -11.24
N GLU A 85 13.72 -7.02 -11.32
CA GLU A 85 13.10 -7.87 -12.36
C GLU A 85 11.59 -8.01 -12.17
N VAL A 86 11.13 -8.15 -10.93
CA VAL A 86 9.70 -8.23 -10.61
C VAL A 86 9.02 -6.92 -11.00
N LEU A 87 9.57 -5.77 -10.58
CA LEU A 87 9.03 -4.45 -10.93
C LEU A 87 9.03 -4.21 -12.44
N HIS A 88 10.11 -4.59 -13.13
CA HIS A 88 10.20 -4.47 -14.59
C HIS A 88 9.13 -5.31 -15.29
N ALA A 89 8.85 -6.52 -14.80
CA ALA A 89 7.78 -7.35 -15.36
C ALA A 89 6.39 -6.73 -15.17
N VAL A 90 6.11 -6.11 -14.02
CA VAL A 90 4.86 -5.35 -13.79
C VAL A 90 4.76 -4.18 -14.76
N HIS A 91 5.85 -3.41 -14.93
CA HIS A 91 5.89 -2.29 -15.87
C HIS A 91 5.57 -2.73 -17.30
N LEU A 92 6.21 -3.80 -17.79
CA LEU A 92 5.95 -4.32 -19.14
C LEU A 92 4.49 -4.78 -19.30
N ARG A 93 3.93 -5.44 -18.28
CA ARG A 93 2.58 -6.01 -18.39
C ARG A 93 1.46 -4.96 -18.42
N TYR A 94 1.62 -3.87 -17.67
CA TYR A 94 0.52 -2.91 -17.43
C TYR A 94 0.76 -1.52 -18.00
N LEU A 95 2.01 -1.16 -18.30
CA LEU A 95 2.39 0.19 -18.70
C LEU A 95 3.12 0.26 -20.05
N ASP A 96 3.51 -0.88 -20.63
CA ASP A 96 4.03 -0.88 -22.00
C ASP A 96 2.87 -0.80 -23.00
N PRO A 97 2.72 0.29 -23.76
CA PRO A 97 1.62 0.48 -24.71
C PRO A 97 1.75 -0.41 -25.96
N ARG A 98 2.79 -1.24 -26.05
CA ARG A 98 3.06 -2.13 -27.20
C ARG A 98 2.61 -3.57 -26.99
N VAL A 99 2.07 -3.90 -25.81
CA VAL A 99 1.46 -5.20 -25.50
C VAL A 99 -0.03 -5.18 -25.81
#